data_AF-A0A2S2PWN6-F1
#
_entry.id   AF-A0A2S2PWN6-F1
#
_cell.length_a   1.000
_cell.length_b   1.000
_cell.length_c   1.000
_cell.angle_alpha   90.00
_cell.angle_beta   90.00
_cell.angle_gamma   90.00
#
_symmetry.space_group_name_H-M   'P 1'
#
loop_
_entity.id
_entity.type
_entity.pdbx_description
1 polymer ?
#
loop_
_entity_poly.entity_id
_entity_poly.type
_entity_poly.pdbx_seq_one_letter_code
_entity_poly.pdbx_strand_id
1 'polypeptide(L)'
;AATKGIVLILVSINSKWKWPIGYFLQTKSFANIQAELIKTAINLLIKSGLRVWSVTCDGTFSNFSSFSHLGFEIRGNIHDLVPYFLHNEKKQKKLFYPRCVS
;
A
#
# COMPACT_ATOMS: atom_id res chain seq x y z
N ALA A 1 -5.02 17.15 -19.58
CA ALA A 1 -6.03 16.29 -18.92
C ALA A 1 -5.31 15.25 -18.06
N ALA A 2 -5.84 14.90 -16.88
CA ALA A 2 -5.27 13.85 -16.04
C ALA A 2 -5.67 12.46 -16.58
N THR A 3 -4.71 11.55 -16.70
CA THR A 3 -4.92 10.24 -17.36
C THR A 3 -5.24 9.12 -16.38
N LYS A 4 -4.87 9.28 -15.09
CA LYS A 4 -5.10 8.27 -14.02
C LYS A 4 -5.37 8.95 -12.67
N GLY A 5 -6.08 8.26 -11.78
CA GLY A 5 -6.31 8.67 -10.40
C GLY A 5 -5.85 7.58 -9.41
N ILE A 6 -5.22 7.99 -8.31
CA ILE A 6 -4.93 7.13 -7.16
C ILE A 6 -5.97 7.40 -6.09
N VAL A 7 -6.63 6.34 -5.62
CA VAL A 7 -7.59 6.39 -4.51
C VAL A 7 -7.07 5.52 -3.38
N LEU A 8 -6.91 6.11 -2.20
CA LEU A 8 -6.58 5.38 -0.97
C LEU A 8 -7.85 5.17 -0.17
N ILE A 9 -8.18 3.91 0.12
CA ILE A 9 -9.40 3.52 0.84
C ILE A 9 -9.00 2.74 2.08
N LEU A 10 -9.42 3.23 3.24
CA LEU A 10 -9.34 2.50 4.50
C LEU A 10 -10.50 1.50 4.58
N VAL A 11 -10.21 0.24 4.87
CA VAL A 11 -11.21 -0.82 4.94
C VAL A 11 -11.10 -1.52 6.29
N SER A 12 -12.22 -1.72 6.96
CA SER A 12 -12.24 -2.50 8.19
C SER A 12 -12.16 -3.99 7.90
N ILE A 13 -11.39 -4.69 8.72
CA ILE A 13 -11.29 -6.16 8.70
C ILE A 13 -12.45 -6.78 9.49
N ASN A 14 -12.83 -6.15 10.62
CA ASN A 14 -13.80 -6.70 11.56
C ASN A 14 -15.20 -6.12 11.38
N SER A 15 -15.38 -5.19 10.44
CA SER A 15 -16.65 -4.47 10.25
C SER A 15 -16.88 -4.19 8.77
N LYS A 16 -18.13 -3.96 8.39
CA LYS A 16 -18.52 -3.72 6.99
C LYS A 16 -18.48 -2.23 6.64
N TRP A 17 -17.32 -1.58 6.81
CA TRP A 17 -17.14 -0.18 6.39
C TRP A 17 -15.88 0.04 5.56
N LYS A 18 -15.98 1.00 4.65
CA LYS A 18 -14.91 1.50 3.79
C LYS A 18 -14.94 3.02 3.84
N TRP A 19 -13.77 3.64 3.95
CA TRP A 19 -13.64 5.08 4.06
C TRP A 19 -12.53 5.60 3.13
N PRO A 20 -12.85 6.43 2.12
CA PRO A 20 -11.83 7.03 1.29
C PRO A 20 -10.99 8.04 2.11
N ILE A 21 -9.69 7.84 2.17
CA ILE A 21 -8.75 8.68 2.95
C ILE A 21 -7.86 9.56 2.06
N GLY A 22 -7.86 9.36 0.75
CA GLY A 22 -7.07 10.18 -0.17
C GLY A 22 -7.48 9.98 -1.62
N TYR A 23 -7.46 11.07 -2.38
CA TYR A 23 -7.76 11.11 -3.81
C TYR A 23 -6.75 12.00 -4.52
N PHE A 24 -6.00 11.43 -5.46
CA PHE A 24 -4.92 12.12 -6.15
C PHE A 24 -5.04 11.93 -7.66
N LEU A 25 -5.18 13.02 -8.40
CA LEU A 25 -5.18 13.02 -9.86
C LEU A 25 -3.74 13.13 -10.37
N GLN A 26 -3.33 12.23 -11.28
CA GLN A 26 -1.99 12.26 -11.84
C GLN A 26 -1.99 12.03 -13.35
N THR A 27 -1.09 12.73 -14.03
CA THR A 27 -0.88 12.57 -15.48
C THR A 27 0.11 11.44 -15.77
N LYS A 28 1.03 11.15 -14.83
CA LYS A 28 2.02 10.05 -14.89
C LYS A 28 2.16 9.43 -13.49
N SER A 29 2.14 8.09 -13.41
CA SER A 29 2.32 7.37 -12.15
C SER A 29 3.80 7.21 -11.84
N PHE A 30 4.32 7.99 -10.90
CA PHE A 30 5.66 7.77 -10.38
C PHE A 30 5.58 6.89 -9.12
N ALA A 31 6.18 5.70 -9.21
CA ALA A 31 6.11 4.65 -8.19
C ALA A 31 6.62 5.12 -6.81
N ASN A 32 7.61 6.01 -6.80
CA ASN A 32 8.12 6.67 -5.60
C ASN A 32 7.07 7.56 -4.91
N ILE A 33 6.32 8.36 -5.66
CA ILE A 33 5.27 9.24 -5.08
C ILE A 33 4.16 8.37 -4.48
N GLN A 34 3.75 7.31 -5.19
CA GLN A 34 2.75 6.38 -4.67
C GLN A 34 3.23 5.69 -3.38
N ALA A 35 4.50 5.27 -3.33
CA ALA A 35 5.10 4.70 -2.13
C ALA A 35 5.06 5.68 -0.95
N GLU A 36 5.43 6.95 -1.16
CA GLU A 36 5.41 7.97 -0.11
C GLU A 36 4.00 8.34 0.35
N LEU A 37 3.02 8.38 -0.57
CA LEU A 37 1.61 8.57 -0.22
C LEU A 37 1.11 7.44 0.69
N ILE A 38 1.45 6.18 0.37
CA ILE A 38 1.11 5.02 1.19
C ILE A 38 1.77 5.12 2.57
N LYS A 39 3.07 5.43 2.65
CA LYS A 39 3.78 5.63 3.93
C LYS A 39 3.14 6.72 4.78
N THR A 40 2.78 7.84 4.16
CA THR A 40 2.16 8.98 4.83
C THR A 40 0.79 8.64 5.37
N ALA A 41 -0.06 7.99 4.56
CA ALA A 41 -1.38 7.55 4.99
C ALA A 41 -1.28 6.59 6.19
N ILE A 42 -0.35 5.63 6.12
CA ILE A 42 -0.11 4.69 7.21
C ILE A 42 0.34 5.40 8.50
N ASN A 43 1.26 6.36 8.39
CA ASN A 43 1.73 7.15 9.52
C ASN A 43 0.58 7.92 10.19
N LEU A 44 -0.29 8.54 9.38
CA LEU A 44 -1.45 9.27 9.89
C LEU A 44 -2.44 8.34 10.61
N LEU A 45 -2.75 7.18 10.03
CA LEU A 45 -3.65 6.19 10.64
C LEU A 45 -3.13 5.71 12.00
N ILE A 46 -1.84 5.42 12.11
CA ILE A 46 -1.22 5.03 13.38
C ILE A 46 -1.27 6.16 14.41
N LYS A 47 -0.98 7.40 13.99
CA LYS A 47 -1.09 8.58 14.87
C LYS A 47 -2.52 8.79 15.36
N SER A 48 -3.53 8.44 14.55
CA SER A 48 -4.95 8.45 14.95
C SER A 48 -5.36 7.26 15.84
N GLY A 49 -4.43 6.39 16.23
CA GLY A 49 -4.71 5.24 17.11
C GLY A 49 -5.19 3.97 16.39
N LEU A 50 -5.20 3.97 15.05
CA LEU A 50 -5.61 2.80 14.27
C LEU A 50 -4.45 1.83 14.04
N ARG A 51 -4.76 0.53 14.05
CA ARG A 51 -3.82 -0.52 13.67
C ARG A 51 -4.02 -0.91 12.21
N VAL A 52 -3.01 -0.61 11.38
CA VAL A 52 -2.98 -0.99 9.97
C VAL A 52 -2.35 -2.37 9.84
N TRP A 53 -3.14 -3.36 9.46
CA TRP A 53 -2.70 -4.75 9.29
C TRP A 53 -2.11 -5.03 7.91
N SER A 54 -2.74 -4.51 6.86
CA SER A 54 -2.35 -4.79 5.50
C SER A 54 -2.60 -3.62 4.55
N VAL A 55 -1.89 -3.66 3.42
CA VAL A 55 -2.12 -2.78 2.27
C VAL A 55 -2.42 -3.69 1.08
N THR A 56 -3.48 -3.36 0.34
CA THR A 56 -3.90 -4.11 -0.85
C THR A 56 -4.01 -3.19 -2.05
N CYS A 57 -3.56 -3.64 -3.20
CA CYS A 57 -3.74 -2.96 -4.49
C CYS A 57 -4.09 -3.98 -5.58
N ASP A 58 -4.55 -3.49 -6.73
CA ASP A 58 -4.64 -4.25 -7.97
C ASP A 58 -3.24 -4.67 -8.44
N GLY A 59 -3.12 -5.87 -9.00
CA GLY A 59 -1.86 -6.50 -9.43
C GLY A 59 -1.15 -5.83 -10.62
N THR A 60 -1.36 -4.53 -10.87
CA THR A 60 -0.75 -3.81 -11.99
C THR A 60 0.74 -3.53 -11.74
N PHE A 61 1.54 -3.58 -12.82
CA PHE A 61 3.00 -3.39 -12.78
C PHE A 61 3.45 -2.10 -12.08
N SER A 62 2.70 -1.00 -12.24
CA SER A 62 2.98 0.28 -11.57
C SER A 62 2.87 0.19 -10.05
N ASN A 63 1.90 -0.57 -9.54
CA ASN A 63 1.77 -0.77 -8.09
C ASN A 63 2.93 -1.64 -7.60
N PHE A 64 3.25 -2.71 -8.32
CA PHE A 64 4.36 -3.59 -8.00
C PHE A 64 5.69 -2.82 -7.83
N SER A 65 6.01 -1.94 -8.79
CA SER A 65 7.20 -1.08 -8.71
C SER A 65 7.19 -0.12 -7.51
N SER A 66 6.00 0.33 -7.07
CA SER A 66 5.86 1.19 -5.89
C SER A 66 6.21 0.43 -4.61
N PHE A 67 5.92 -0.87 -4.54
CA PHE A 67 6.26 -1.69 -3.37
C PHE A 67 7.74 -1.98 -3.27
N SER A 68 8.45 -2.14 -4.38
CA SER A 68 9.92 -2.22 -4.35
C SER A 68 10.54 -1.00 -3.65
N HIS A 69 9.98 0.20 -3.86
CA HIS A 69 10.40 1.41 -3.14
C HIS A 69 9.97 1.48 -1.66
N LEU A 70 8.98 0.67 -1.25
CA LEU A 70 8.58 0.48 0.15
C LEU A 70 9.44 -0.57 0.88
N GLY A 71 10.37 -1.24 0.19
CA GLY A 71 11.21 -2.31 0.74
C GLY A 71 10.61 -3.71 0.58
N PHE A 72 9.63 -3.87 -0.31
CA PHE A 72 9.08 -5.18 -0.68
C PHE A 72 9.93 -5.80 -1.79
N GLU A 73 10.61 -6.90 -1.49
CA GLU A 73 11.36 -7.69 -2.47
C GLU A 73 10.62 -9.00 -2.76
N ILE A 74 10.23 -9.20 -4.03
CA ILE A 74 9.96 -10.55 -4.54
C ILE A 74 11.29 -11.09 -5.02
N ARG A 75 12.02 -11.76 -4.13
CA ARG A 75 13.13 -12.61 -4.55
C ARG A 75 12.52 -13.77 -5.32
N GLY A 76 13.09 -14.13 -6.46
CA GLY A 76 12.46 -14.91 -7.55
C GLY A 76 11.92 -16.31 -7.20
N ASN A 77 11.86 -16.69 -5.93
CA ASN A 77 11.23 -17.89 -5.42
C ASN A 77 10.13 -17.51 -4.41
N ILE A 78 8.95 -18.14 -4.51
CA ILE A 78 7.80 -17.91 -3.60
C ILE A 78 8.19 -18.12 -2.12
N HIS A 79 9.17 -18.99 -1.87
CA HIS A 79 9.69 -19.29 -0.54
C HIS A 79 10.51 -18.16 0.08
N ASP A 80 11.06 -17.25 -0.75
CA ASP A 80 11.85 -16.09 -0.32
C ASP A 80 11.05 -14.78 -0.35
N LEU A 81 9.72 -14.88 -0.55
CA LEU A 81 8.83 -13.73 -0.51
C LEU A 81 8.82 -13.18 0.92
N VAL A 82 9.18 -11.90 1.05
CA VAL A 82 8.99 -11.16 2.31
C VAL A 82 7.74 -10.31 2.13
N PRO A 83 6.52 -10.83 2.44
CA PRO A 83 5.28 -10.12 2.16
C PRO A 83 5.02 -8.99 3.16
N TYR A 84 6.05 -8.49 3.84
CA TYR A 84 5.92 -7.48 4.86
C TYR A 84 7.07 -6.49 4.83
N PHE A 85 6.75 -5.23 5.09
CA PHE A 85 7.76 -4.22 5.38
C PHE A 85 7.67 -3.83 6.85
N LEU A 86 8.83 -3.47 7.42
CA LEU A 86 8.91 -2.97 8.77
C LEU A 86 8.53 -1.49 8.76
N HIS A 87 7.56 -1.13 9.58
CA HIS A 87 7.14 0.25 9.74
C HIS A 87 7.45 0.74 11.16
N ASN A 88 8.47 1.61 11.27
CA ASN A 88 9.09 2.14 12.49
C ASN A 88 9.69 1.08 13.44
N GLU A 89 10.54 1.56 14.36
CA GLU A 89 11.37 0.82 15.32
C GLU A 89 10.62 -0.23 16.17
N LYS A 90 9.29 -0.19 16.20
CA LYS A 90 8.41 -1.15 16.90
C LYS A 90 8.21 -2.50 16.20
N LYS A 91 8.95 -2.79 15.11
CA LYS A 91 8.96 -4.10 14.41
C LYS A 91 7.57 -4.67 14.05
N GLN A 92 6.59 -3.81 13.73
CA GLN A 92 5.27 -4.29 13.31
C GLN A 92 5.32 -4.71 11.84
N LYS A 93 5.12 -6.01 11.59
CA LYS A 93 5.03 -6.58 10.25
C LYS A 93 3.68 -6.19 9.63
N LYS A 94 3.70 -5.46 8.52
CA LYS A 94 2.48 -5.14 7.75
C LYS A 94 2.41 -6.03 6.53
N LEU A 95 1.37 -6.84 6.43
CA LEU A 95 1.23 -7.84 5.38
C LEU A 95 0.74 -7.20 4.08
N PHE A 96 1.37 -7.53 2.97
CA PHE A 96 0.97 -7.09 1.64
C PHE A 96 0.20 -8.21 0.92
N TYR A 97 -0.95 -7.86 0.33
CA TYR A 97 -1.75 -8.78 -0.47
C TYR A 97 -2.06 -8.14 -1.83
N PRO A 98 -1.33 -8.49 -2.91
CA PRO A 98 -1.71 -8.06 -4.24
C PRO A 98 -2.99 -8.80 -4.62
N ARG A 99 -4.07 -8.05 -4.87
CA ARG A 99 -5.30 -8.66 -5.38
C ARG A 99 -5.15 -8.74 -6.91
N CYS A 100 -4.83 -9.93 -7.42
CA CYS A 100 -5.01 -10.22 -8.84
C CYS A 100 -6.51 -10.18 -9.13
N VAL A 101 -6.92 -9.26 -9.99
CA VAL A 101 -8.24 -9.30 -10.61
C VAL A 101 -8.04 -10.14 -11.87
N SER A 102 -8.53 -11.37 -11.84
CA SER A 102 -8.62 -12.27 -13.00
C SER A 102 -9.64 -11.76 -14.00
#